data_AF-A0A397YAG3-F1
#
_entry.id   AF-A0A397YAG3-F1
#
_cell.length_a   1.000
_cell.length_b   1.000
_cell.length_c   1.000
_cell.angle_alpha   90.00
_cell.angle_beta   90.00
_cell.angle_gamma   90.00
#
_symmetry.space_group_name_H-M   'P 1'
#
loop_
_entity.id
_entity.type
_entity.pdbx_description
1 polymer ?
#
loop_
_entity_poly.entity_id
_entity_poly.type
_entity_poly.pdbx_seq_one_letter_code
_entity_poly.pdbx_strand_id
1 'polypeptide(L)'
;MDQAELSTEQVLQRDIPWETYMVTKLISATDLQLLRRYDKKPESARAQLLDEDGPAYVQLFVTILRDIFKEETVEYVLALIYEMLSANSTRARLFHDQSLAHEDTYEPFLRLLSKGNWFIQEKSCKILAWIISYRPKAAVIANGEASDSKKHITKIDDVLNGLVEWLCAQLRQPSHPTRGAPVAISC
;
A
#
# COMPACT_ATOMS: atom_id res chain seq x y z
N MET A 1 -24.87 -10.94 12.64
CA MET A 1 -24.16 -10.10 13.62
C MET A 1 -23.58 -8.97 12.82
N ASP A 2 -24.15 -7.76 12.92
CA ASP A 2 -23.60 -6.56 12.28
C ASP A 2 -22.25 -6.25 12.93
N GLN A 3 -21.18 -6.73 12.32
CA GLN A 3 -19.85 -6.24 12.63
C GLN A 3 -19.82 -4.81 12.09
N ALA A 4 -19.84 -3.82 12.98
CA ALA A 4 -19.71 -2.42 12.60
C ALA A 4 -18.49 -2.28 11.68
N GLU A 5 -18.72 -1.81 10.46
CA GLU A 5 -17.68 -1.72 9.43
C GLU A 5 -16.52 -0.85 9.94
N LEU A 6 -15.31 -1.38 9.84
CA LEU A 6 -14.11 -0.70 10.33
C LEU A 6 -13.78 0.50 9.42
N SER A 7 -13.90 1.72 9.94
CA SER A 7 -13.64 2.95 9.18
C SER A 7 -12.14 3.31 9.18
N THR A 8 -11.70 4.09 8.18
CA THR A 8 -10.32 4.59 8.11
C THR A 8 -9.96 5.39 9.37
N GLU A 9 -10.90 6.22 9.81
CA GLU A 9 -10.76 7.10 10.98
C GLU A 9 -10.61 6.27 12.25
N GLN A 10 -11.41 5.20 12.42
CA GLN A 10 -11.32 4.29 13.56
C GLN A 10 -9.98 3.56 13.61
N VAL A 11 -9.51 3.05 12.47
CA VAL A 11 -8.18 2.42 12.37
C VAL A 11 -7.09 3.39 12.80
N LEU A 12 -7.16 4.63 12.32
CA LEU A 12 -6.17 5.66 12.60
C LEU A 12 -6.23 6.22 14.03
N GLN A 13 -7.20 5.83 14.86
CA GLN A 13 -7.18 6.13 16.29
C GLN A 13 -6.31 5.16 17.09
N ARG A 14 -5.94 4.00 16.53
CA ARG A 14 -5.17 2.98 17.27
C ARG A 14 -3.76 3.47 17.63
N ASP A 15 -3.27 2.97 18.75
CA ASP A 15 -1.89 3.12 19.17
C ASP A 15 -1.09 1.90 18.70
N ILE A 16 -0.18 2.13 17.76
CA ILE A 16 0.70 1.08 17.24
C ILE A 16 2.00 1.10 18.03
N PRO A 17 2.48 -0.06 18.56
CA PRO A 17 3.68 -0.12 19.38
C PRO A 17 4.97 -0.05 18.53
N TRP A 18 5.21 1.08 17.86
CA TRP A 18 6.35 1.28 16.95
C TRP A 18 7.69 1.03 17.62
N GLU A 19 7.86 1.41 18.89
CA GLU A 19 9.05 1.16 19.68
C GLU A 19 9.34 -0.34 19.81
N THR A 20 8.31 -1.17 19.96
CA THR A 20 8.47 -2.63 20.04
C THR A 20 9.02 -3.16 18.72
N TYR A 21 8.46 -2.70 17.60
CA TYR A 21 8.95 -3.11 16.28
C TYR A 21 10.39 -2.67 16.00
N MET A 22 10.81 -1.52 16.53
CA MET A 22 12.21 -1.09 16.46
C MET A 22 13.11 -2.00 17.31
N VAL A 23 12.73 -2.28 18.56
CA VAL A 23 13.50 -3.17 19.46
C VAL A 23 13.63 -4.58 18.88
N THR A 24 12.57 -5.10 18.25
CA THR A 24 12.59 -6.40 17.58
C THR A 24 13.22 -6.36 16.18
N LYS A 25 13.77 -5.21 15.76
CA LYS A 25 14.43 -5.01 14.46
C LYS A 25 13.54 -5.27 13.24
N LEU A 26 12.23 -5.10 13.39
CA LEU A 26 11.27 -5.13 12.28
C LEU A 26 11.19 -3.78 11.56
N ILE A 27 11.58 -2.70 12.24
CA ILE A 27 11.84 -1.39 11.65
C ILE A 27 13.17 -0.85 12.17
N SER A 28 13.81 0.04 11.42
CA SER A 28 15.06 0.69 11.84
C SER A 28 14.81 1.90 12.77
N ALA A 29 15.89 2.43 13.35
CA ALA A 29 15.81 3.68 14.12
C ALA A 29 15.41 4.88 13.24
N THR A 30 15.84 4.89 11.98
CA THR A 30 15.46 5.91 10.99
C THR A 30 13.97 5.82 10.66
N ASP A 31 13.45 4.60 10.46
CA ASP A 31 12.03 4.34 10.22
C ASP A 31 11.16 4.87 11.37
N LEU A 32 11.58 4.61 12.61
CA LEU A 32 10.89 5.13 13.79
C LEU A 32 10.90 6.67 13.85
N GLN A 33 12.00 7.31 13.45
CA GLN A 33 12.06 8.78 13.40
C GLN A 33 11.12 9.35 12.34
N LEU A 34 11.07 8.76 11.14
CA LEU A 34 10.14 9.14 10.08
C LEU A 34 8.68 8.96 10.55
N LEU A 35 8.35 7.82 11.16
CA LEU A 35 7.02 7.57 11.74
C LEU A 35 6.64 8.66 12.76
N ARG A 36 7.53 9.02 13.69
CA ARG A 36 7.23 10.07 14.69
C ARG A 36 6.99 11.46 14.08
N ARG A 37 7.62 11.75 12.95
CA ARG A 37 7.43 13.00 12.21
C ARG A 37 6.11 13.02 11.44
N TYR A 38 5.62 11.86 10.99
CA TYR A 38 4.45 11.75 10.11
C TYR A 38 3.15 11.36 10.84
N ASP A 39 3.23 10.39 11.73
CA ASP A 39 2.08 9.77 12.39
C ASP A 39 1.36 10.78 13.29
N LYS A 40 0.02 10.70 13.29
CA LYS A 40 -0.91 11.60 13.99
C LYS A 40 -0.70 13.12 13.73
N LYS A 41 0.10 13.51 12.73
CA LYS A 41 0.23 14.91 12.34
C LYS A 41 -0.93 15.36 11.45
N PRO A 42 -1.27 16.67 11.46
CA PRO A 42 -2.25 17.21 10.52
C PRO A 42 -1.79 17.03 9.07
N GLU A 43 -2.76 16.98 8.15
CA GLU A 43 -2.50 16.77 6.71
C GLU A 43 -1.49 17.78 6.16
N SER A 44 -1.56 19.05 6.55
CA SER A 44 -0.63 20.09 6.08
C SER A 44 0.83 19.83 6.45
N ALA A 45 1.09 19.32 7.66
CA ALA A 45 2.44 18.96 8.08
C ALA A 45 2.92 17.68 7.37
N ARG A 46 2.03 16.69 7.18
CA ARG A 46 2.34 15.50 6.39
C ARG A 46 2.64 15.86 4.94
N ALA A 47 1.90 16.79 4.35
CA ALA A 47 2.10 17.28 2.99
C ALA A 47 3.51 17.86 2.80
N GLN A 48 3.94 18.73 3.71
CA GLN A 48 5.29 19.31 3.67
C GLN A 48 6.39 18.24 3.72
N LEU A 49 6.24 17.25 4.59
CA LEU A 49 7.21 16.14 4.68
C LEU A 49 7.28 15.32 3.39
N LEU A 50 6.14 15.13 2.71
CA LEU A 50 6.08 14.40 1.44
C LEU A 50 6.64 15.21 0.27
N ASP A 51 6.51 16.54 0.31
CA ASP A 51 7.12 17.43 -0.68
C ASP A 51 8.66 17.48 -0.51
N GLU A 52 9.16 17.35 0.72
CA GLU A 52 10.59 17.34 1.04
C GLU A 52 11.26 15.98 0.77
N ASP A 53 10.66 14.88 1.23
CA ASP A 53 11.29 13.55 1.26
C ASP A 53 10.26 12.41 1.08
N GLY A 54 9.31 12.60 0.17
CA GLY A 54 8.23 11.65 -0.10
C GLY A 54 8.67 10.19 -0.34
N PRO A 55 9.73 9.90 -1.13
CA PRO A 55 10.17 8.54 -1.37
C PRO A 55 10.60 7.79 -0.09
N ALA A 56 11.22 8.48 0.88
CA ALA A 56 11.59 7.86 2.15
C ALA A 56 10.37 7.38 2.95
N TYR A 57 9.27 8.15 2.95
CA TYR A 57 8.02 7.72 3.59
C TYR A 57 7.36 6.56 2.85
N VAL A 58 7.44 6.52 1.52
CA VAL A 58 6.97 5.36 0.75
C VAL A 58 7.78 4.11 1.10
N GLN A 59 9.12 4.20 1.11
CA GLN A 59 10.00 3.09 1.49
C GLN A 59 9.67 2.56 2.88
N LEU A 60 9.49 3.46 3.84
CA LEU A 60 9.06 3.14 5.21
C LEU A 60 7.76 2.34 5.21
N PHE A 61 6.71 2.82 4.55
CA PHE A 61 5.41 2.15 4.57
C PHE A 61 5.45 0.79 3.87
N VAL A 62 6.11 0.70 2.71
CA VAL A 62 6.30 -0.55 1.95
C VAL A 62 7.08 -1.56 2.78
N THR A 63 8.15 -1.13 3.47
CA THR A 63 8.96 -1.96 4.37
C THR A 63 8.11 -2.53 5.51
N ILE A 64 7.30 -1.70 6.16
CA ILE A 64 6.41 -2.17 7.22
C ILE A 64 5.40 -3.20 6.69
N LEU A 65 4.77 -2.94 5.54
CA LEU A 65 3.81 -3.89 4.96
C LEU A 65 4.44 -5.22 4.52
N ARG A 66 5.72 -5.20 4.16
CA ARG A 66 6.51 -6.39 3.82
C ARG A 66 6.89 -7.20 5.06
N ASP A 67 7.38 -6.53 6.09
CA ASP A 67 8.09 -7.18 7.20
C ASP A 67 7.18 -7.43 8.43
N ILE A 68 6.07 -6.70 8.57
CA ILE A 68 5.14 -6.82 9.70
C ILE A 68 3.79 -7.39 9.23
N PHE A 69 3.41 -8.54 9.80
CA PHE A 69 2.16 -9.24 9.44
C PHE A 69 1.01 -9.06 10.45
N LYS A 70 1.24 -8.35 11.56
CA LYS A 70 0.20 -8.10 12.56
C LYS A 70 -0.94 -7.31 11.93
N GLU A 71 -2.14 -7.88 11.91
CA GLU A 71 -3.30 -7.37 11.18
C GLU A 71 -3.60 -5.90 11.49
N GLU A 72 -3.69 -5.53 12.77
CA GLU A 72 -3.94 -4.15 13.21
C GLU A 72 -2.92 -3.15 12.66
N THR A 73 -1.65 -3.56 12.56
CA THR A 73 -0.56 -2.72 12.03
C THR A 73 -0.64 -2.60 10.51
N VAL A 74 -0.96 -3.70 9.83
CA VAL A 74 -1.19 -3.70 8.37
C VAL A 74 -2.36 -2.79 8.02
N GLU A 75 -3.49 -2.92 8.72
CA GLU A 75 -4.65 -2.03 8.57
C GLU A 75 -4.25 -0.56 8.78
N TYR A 76 -3.48 -0.29 9.84
CA TYR A 76 -3.04 1.06 10.17
C TYR A 76 -2.19 1.70 9.07
N VAL A 77 -1.20 0.96 8.55
CA VAL A 77 -0.30 1.47 7.52
C VAL A 77 -1.04 1.64 6.20
N LEU A 78 -1.92 0.71 5.84
CA LEU A 78 -2.81 0.88 4.68
C LEU A 78 -3.72 2.11 4.84
N ALA A 79 -4.20 2.41 6.05
CA ALA A 79 -5.00 3.60 6.32
C ALA A 79 -4.17 4.89 6.14
N LEU A 80 -2.91 4.93 6.61
CA LEU A 80 -2.01 6.06 6.41
C LEU A 80 -1.74 6.32 4.92
N ILE A 81 -1.41 5.27 4.17
CA ILE A 81 -1.16 5.39 2.71
C ILE A 81 -2.45 5.81 1.99
N TYR A 82 -3.59 5.25 2.40
CA TYR A 82 -4.88 5.61 1.82
C TYR A 82 -5.22 7.08 2.05
N GLU A 83 -5.05 7.62 3.28
CA GLU A 83 -5.22 9.05 3.55
C GLU A 83 -4.27 9.90 2.70
N MET A 84 -2.99 9.51 2.64
CA MET A 84 -1.97 10.20 1.85
C MET A 84 -2.41 10.39 0.39
N LEU A 85 -2.88 9.31 -0.24
CA LEU A 85 -3.28 9.29 -1.65
C LEU A 85 -4.69 9.87 -1.87
N SER A 86 -5.59 9.74 -0.89
CA SER A 86 -6.93 10.34 -0.97
C SER A 86 -6.88 11.86 -0.89
N ALA A 87 -5.96 12.42 -0.08
CA ALA A 87 -5.75 13.86 0.03
C ALA A 87 -5.14 14.46 -1.24
N ASN A 88 -4.21 13.74 -1.88
CA ASN A 88 -3.66 14.13 -3.18
C ASN A 88 -3.20 12.89 -3.95
N SER A 89 -3.98 12.49 -4.95
CA SER A 89 -3.70 11.28 -5.75
C SER A 89 -2.41 11.39 -6.56
N THR A 90 -1.91 12.60 -6.86
CA THR A 90 -0.63 12.77 -7.57
C THR A 90 0.58 12.29 -6.76
N ARG A 91 0.45 12.16 -5.43
CA ARG A 91 1.46 11.56 -4.55
C ARG A 91 1.73 10.08 -4.88
N ALA A 92 0.84 9.42 -5.63
CA ALA A 92 1.09 8.08 -6.12
C ALA A 92 2.35 8.00 -7.03
N ARG A 93 2.79 9.12 -7.62
CA ARG A 93 4.07 9.21 -8.36
C ARG A 93 5.29 8.89 -7.50
N LEU A 94 5.22 9.12 -6.18
CA LEU A 94 6.31 8.84 -5.25
C LEU A 94 6.70 7.35 -5.23
N PHE A 95 5.75 6.45 -5.52
CA PHE A 95 5.98 5.00 -5.61
C PHE A 95 6.81 4.57 -6.83
N HIS A 96 7.03 5.50 -7.77
CA HIS A 96 7.83 5.29 -8.98
C HIS A 96 9.12 6.10 -8.97
N ASP A 97 9.50 6.65 -7.81
CA ASP A 97 10.75 7.41 -7.67
C ASP A 97 11.96 6.50 -7.89
N GLN A 98 13.00 7.04 -8.55
CA GLN A 98 14.20 6.28 -8.90
C GLN A 98 14.96 5.77 -7.67
N SER A 99 14.88 6.46 -6.53
CA SER A 99 15.46 6.00 -5.27
C SER A 99 14.88 4.67 -4.78
N LEU A 100 13.65 4.35 -5.19
CA LEU A 100 12.94 3.12 -4.86
C LEU A 100 13.09 2.02 -5.91
N ALA A 101 13.96 2.17 -6.91
CA ALA A 101 14.11 1.18 -7.99
C ALA A 101 14.51 -0.23 -7.51
N HIS A 102 15.00 -0.37 -6.29
CA HIS A 102 15.37 -1.64 -5.65
C HIS A 102 14.31 -2.19 -4.69
N GLU A 103 13.25 -1.42 -4.43
CA GLU A 103 12.13 -1.80 -3.58
C GLU A 103 10.97 -2.29 -4.45
N ASP A 104 10.31 -3.36 -4.00
CA ASP A 104 9.08 -3.80 -4.65
C ASP A 104 7.90 -3.00 -4.08
N THR A 105 7.54 -1.92 -4.77
CA THR A 105 6.47 -1.01 -4.35
C THR A 105 5.07 -1.52 -4.65
N TYR A 106 4.93 -2.69 -5.30
CA TYR A 106 3.65 -3.29 -5.64
C TYR A 106 3.34 -4.56 -4.85
N GLU A 107 4.33 -5.44 -4.65
CA GLU A 107 4.16 -6.77 -4.07
C GLU A 107 3.39 -6.74 -2.75
N PRO A 108 3.68 -5.85 -1.78
CA PRO A 108 3.01 -5.94 -0.49
C PRO A 108 1.51 -5.76 -0.64
N PHE A 109 1.06 -4.84 -1.50
CA PHE A 109 -0.37 -4.63 -1.74
C PHE A 109 -0.99 -5.80 -2.52
N LEU A 110 -0.28 -6.34 -3.51
CA LEU A 110 -0.76 -7.46 -4.32
C LEU A 110 -0.99 -8.71 -3.44
N ARG A 111 -0.02 -9.03 -2.58
CA ARG A 111 -0.13 -10.11 -1.59
C ARG A 111 -1.30 -9.87 -0.62
N LEU A 112 -1.53 -8.64 -0.20
CA LEU A 112 -2.59 -8.29 0.74
C LEU A 112 -4.00 -8.42 0.14
N LEU A 113 -4.17 -8.44 -1.19
CA LEU A 113 -5.46 -8.77 -1.83
C LEU A 113 -5.93 -10.19 -1.49
N SER A 114 -5.01 -11.13 -1.26
CA SER A 114 -5.34 -12.52 -0.93
C SER A 114 -5.70 -12.74 0.54
N LYS A 115 -5.65 -11.71 1.39
CA LYS A 115 -5.99 -11.82 2.83
C LYS A 115 -7.51 -11.81 3.04
N GLY A 116 -8.04 -12.64 3.94
CA GLY A 116 -9.49 -12.68 4.25
C GLY A 116 -10.08 -11.47 5.00
N ASN A 117 -9.31 -10.41 5.21
CA ASN A 117 -9.77 -9.18 5.86
C ASN A 117 -10.18 -8.15 4.78
N TRP A 118 -11.45 -7.77 4.76
CA TRP A 118 -12.00 -6.88 3.74
C TRP A 118 -11.39 -5.47 3.76
N PHE A 119 -11.11 -4.89 4.93
CA PHE A 119 -10.49 -3.57 5.01
C PHE A 119 -9.12 -3.59 4.33
N ILE A 120 -8.31 -4.60 4.63
CA ILE A 120 -6.99 -4.81 4.02
C ILE A 120 -7.14 -4.95 2.49
N GLN A 121 -8.06 -5.79 2.02
CA GLN A 121 -8.30 -6.00 0.60
C GLN A 121 -8.74 -4.71 -0.12
N GLU A 122 -9.74 -4.02 0.41
CA GLU A 122 -10.30 -2.79 -0.18
C GLU A 122 -9.22 -1.69 -0.28
N LYS A 123 -8.48 -1.45 0.80
CA LYS A 123 -7.43 -0.43 0.82
C LYS A 123 -6.29 -0.79 -0.13
N SER A 124 -5.82 -2.03 -0.11
CA SER A 124 -4.76 -2.49 -1.01
C SER A 124 -5.16 -2.34 -2.48
N CYS A 125 -6.39 -2.70 -2.84
CA CYS A 125 -6.91 -2.54 -4.20
C CYS A 125 -6.95 -1.06 -4.63
N LYS A 126 -7.48 -0.16 -3.79
CA LYS A 126 -7.57 1.28 -4.11
C LYS A 126 -6.19 1.91 -4.25
N ILE A 127 -5.26 1.57 -3.35
CA ILE A 127 -3.88 2.04 -3.38
C ILE A 127 -3.18 1.56 -4.65
N LEU A 128 -3.26 0.26 -4.97
CA LEU A 128 -2.70 -0.29 -6.21
C LEU A 128 -3.24 0.41 -7.45
N ALA A 129 -4.56 0.63 -7.52
CA ALA A 129 -5.16 1.32 -8.65
C ALA A 129 -4.59 2.74 -8.82
N TRP A 130 -4.36 3.49 -7.75
CA TRP A 130 -3.70 4.79 -7.82
C TRP A 130 -2.25 4.66 -8.30
N ILE A 131 -1.45 3.78 -7.69
CA ILE A 131 -0.03 3.60 -8.07
C ILE A 131 0.07 3.27 -9.57
N ILE A 132 -0.70 2.31 -10.06
CA ILE A 132 -0.72 1.90 -11.47
C ILE A 132 -1.16 3.05 -12.39
N SER A 133 -2.13 3.87 -11.96
CA SER A 133 -2.65 4.99 -12.76
C SER A 133 -1.65 6.12 -12.93
N TYR A 134 -0.70 6.28 -12.00
CA TYR A 134 0.35 7.30 -12.03
C TYR A 134 1.70 6.78 -12.51
N ARG A 135 1.76 5.54 -13.03
CA ARG A 135 2.98 5.00 -13.62
C ARG A 135 3.51 5.92 -14.73
N PRO A 136 4.83 6.11 -14.84
CA PRO A 136 5.42 6.81 -15.96
C PRO A 136 4.98 6.13 -17.27
N LYS A 137 4.39 6.89 -18.20
CA LYS A 137 4.23 6.40 -19.58
C LYS A 137 5.64 6.25 -20.12
N ALA A 138 6.02 5.04 -20.54
CA ALA A 138 7.37 4.74 -21.02
C ALA A 138 7.89 5.90 -21.88
N ALA A 139 8.89 6.63 -21.37
CA ALA A 139 9.68 7.51 -22.20
C ALA A 139 10.36 6.60 -23.22
N VAL A 140 10.16 6.89 -24.50
CA VAL A 140 11.00 6.34 -25.55
C VAL A 140 12.46 6.66 -25.17
N ILE A 141 13.38 5.70 -25.35
CA ILE A 141 14.85 5.71 -25.08
C ILE A 141 15.19 5.10 -23.69
N ALA A 142 16.07 4.11 -23.51
CA ALA A 142 17.02 3.37 -24.36
C ALA A 142 17.26 1.97 -23.76
N ASN A 143 17.70 1.04 -24.61
CA ASN A 143 18.39 -0.19 -24.20
C ASN A 143 19.46 0.12 -23.15
N GLY A 144 19.32 -0.47 -21.97
CA GLY A 144 20.31 -0.45 -20.90
C GLY A 144 20.24 -1.78 -20.17
N GLU A 145 21.35 -2.49 -20.20
CA GLU A 145 21.57 -3.87 -19.79
C GLU A 145 20.93 -4.27 -18.45
N ALA A 146 20.36 -5.48 -18.44
CA ALA A 146 19.84 -6.12 -17.24
C ALA A 146 20.96 -6.32 -16.22
N SER A 147 20.88 -5.59 -15.10
CA SER A 147 21.71 -5.83 -13.94
C SER A 147 21.09 -6.96 -13.11
N ASP A 148 21.74 -8.12 -13.14
CA ASP A 148 21.47 -9.28 -12.29
C ASP A 148 21.51 -8.88 -10.81
N SER A 149 20.35 -8.54 -10.26
CA SER A 149 20.16 -8.39 -8.82
C SER A 149 19.16 -9.45 -8.35
N LYS A 150 19.61 -10.28 -7.41
CA LYS A 150 18.97 -11.50 -6.86
C LYS A 150 17.60 -11.30 -6.19
N LYS A 151 16.94 -10.15 -6.33
CA LYS A 151 15.62 -9.87 -5.78
C LYS A 151 14.61 -9.83 -6.91
N HIS A 152 13.63 -10.73 -6.86
CA HIS A 152 12.50 -10.72 -7.77
C HIS A 152 11.67 -9.46 -7.51
N ILE A 153 11.75 -8.47 -8.40
CA ILE A 153 10.90 -7.28 -8.40
C ILE A 153 9.66 -7.60 -9.25
N THR A 154 8.48 -7.41 -8.68
CA THR A 154 7.20 -7.66 -9.35
C THR A 154 7.07 -6.72 -10.55
N LYS A 155 6.86 -7.30 -11.74
CA LYS A 155 6.68 -6.51 -12.97
C LYS A 155 5.26 -5.97 -13.03
N ILE A 156 5.08 -4.85 -13.72
CA ILE A 156 3.76 -4.23 -13.88
C ILE A 156 2.73 -5.18 -14.50
N ASP A 157 3.14 -6.04 -15.44
CA ASP A 157 2.24 -7.01 -16.06
C ASP A 157 1.74 -8.05 -15.04
N ASP A 158 2.60 -8.49 -14.13
CA ASP A 158 2.23 -9.41 -13.03
C ASP A 158 1.24 -8.73 -12.07
N VAL A 159 1.46 -7.45 -11.76
CA VAL A 159 0.55 -6.64 -10.93
C VAL A 159 -0.83 -6.51 -11.58
N LEU A 160 -0.87 -6.20 -12.89
CA LEU A 160 -2.12 -6.07 -13.63
C LEU A 160 -2.88 -7.39 -13.71
N ASN A 161 -2.18 -8.49 -14.01
CA ASN A 161 -2.77 -9.83 -14.05
C ASN A 161 -3.36 -10.21 -12.69
N GLY A 162 -2.58 -10.08 -11.61
CA GLY A 162 -3.05 -10.42 -10.28
C GLY A 162 -4.20 -9.53 -9.79
N LEU A 163 -4.20 -8.24 -10.13
CA LEU A 163 -5.33 -7.35 -9.81
C LEU A 163 -6.60 -7.74 -10.56
N VAL A 164 -6.50 -8.05 -11.85
CA VAL A 164 -7.65 -8.49 -12.67
C VAL A 164 -8.17 -9.83 -12.18
N GLU A 165 -7.30 -10.80 -11.91
CA GLU A 165 -7.67 -12.10 -11.34
C GLU A 165 -8.42 -11.93 -10.02
N TRP A 166 -7.90 -11.08 -9.12
CA TRP A 166 -8.56 -10.82 -7.85
C TRP A 166 -9.94 -10.15 -8.02
N LEU A 167 -10.07 -9.15 -8.89
CA LEU A 167 -11.35 -8.50 -9.18
C LEU A 167 -12.37 -9.51 -9.75
N CYS A 168 -11.94 -10.36 -10.68
CA CYS A 168 -12.79 -11.43 -11.21
C CYS A 168 -13.22 -12.42 -10.11
N ALA A 169 -12.32 -12.76 -9.17
CA ALA A 169 -12.66 -13.60 -8.02
C ALA A 169 -13.70 -12.92 -7.13
N GLN A 170 -13.56 -11.61 -6.84
CA GLN A 170 -14.55 -10.86 -6.05
C GLN A 170 -15.93 -10.79 -6.70
N LEU A 171 -16.00 -10.76 -8.03
CA LEU A 171 -17.28 -10.79 -8.75
C LEU A 171 -17.94 -12.18 -8.68
N ARG A 172 -17.15 -13.26 -8.70
CA ARG A 172 -17.68 -14.64 -8.61
C ARG A 172 -18.07 -15.02 -7.20
N GLN A 173 -17.22 -14.66 -6.24
CA GLN A 173 -17.37 -14.98 -4.83
C GLN A 173 -16.87 -13.80 -4.00
N PRO A 174 -17.74 -12.84 -3.68
CA PRO A 174 -17.37 -11.66 -2.89
C PRO A 174 -16.80 -12.06 -1.54
N SER A 175 -15.63 -11.51 -1.17
CA SER A 175 -15.07 -11.68 0.18
C SER A 175 -15.94 -10.98 1.24
N HIS A 176 -16.62 -9.90 0.85
CA HIS A 176 -17.52 -9.16 1.74
C HIS A 176 -18.97 -9.59 1.51
N PRO A 177 -19.73 -9.93 2.58
CA PRO A 177 -21.08 -10.44 2.46
C PRO A 177 -22.08 -9.46 1.83
N THR A 178 -21.83 -8.16 1.91
CA THR A 178 -22.78 -7.10 1.47
C THR A 178 -22.23 -6.12 0.44
N ARG A 179 -20.93 -6.17 0.12
CA ARG A 179 -20.26 -5.22 -0.81
C ARG A 179 -19.91 -5.87 -2.15
N GLY A 180 -20.30 -7.12 -2.37
CA GLY A 180 -20.27 -7.71 -3.70
C GLY A 180 -21.11 -6.88 -4.65
N ALA A 181 -20.56 -6.54 -5.81
CA ALA A 181 -21.40 -6.00 -6.88
C ALA A 181 -22.51 -7.03 -7.15
N PRO A 182 -23.79 -6.63 -7.21
CA PRO A 182 -24.86 -7.56 -7.55
C PRO A 182 -24.61 -8.03 -8.99
N VAL A 183 -24.02 -9.21 -9.13
CA VAL A 183 -23.73 -9.77 -10.44
C VAL A 183 -24.98 -10.51 -10.89
N ALA A 184 -25.74 -9.89 -11.80
CA ALA A 184 -26.83 -10.55 -12.49
C ALA A 184 -26.24 -11.53 -13.52
N ILE A 185 -25.68 -12.64 -13.06
CA ILE A 185 -25.38 -13.78 -13.95
C ILE A 185 -26.10 -14.99 -13.34
N SER A 186 -27.36 -15.12 -13.71
CA SER A 186 -28.00 -16.42 -13.75
C SER A 186 -27.48 -17.10 -15.01
N CYS A 187 -26.75 -18.19 -14.84
CA CYS A 187 -26.61 -19.21 -15.87
C CYS A 187 -27.45 -20.40 -15.45
#